data_AF-A0A7M1SSL4-F1
#
_entry.id   AF-A0A7M1SSL4-F1
#
_cell.length_a   1.000
_cell.length_b   1.000
_cell.length_c   1.000
_cell.angle_alpha   90.00
_cell.angle_beta   90.00
_cell.angle_gamma   90.00
#
_symmetry.space_group_name_H-M   'P 1'
#
loop_
_entity.id
_entity.type
_entity.pdbx_description
1 polymer ?
#
loop_
_entity_poly.entity_id
_entity_poly.type
_entity_poly.pdbx_seq_one_letter_code
_entity_poly.pdbx_strand_id
1 'polypeptide(L)'
;MELTLKEAAARLGVTPRQAQRLARSGRLQIVGHRGPVALVDDTGLARAASARAGRLWSPVTAWAAIDSLQSGHTGRLAGSALSRLRHRLRAISAEELVRLCAGRASLWRGNLTRRSSDQLRAEIYPSGQSLLADPQVAALLGLSGGPAGRTEGYVNAGEWKRTQARFGLEADAEGVVLLRISTESPAAGLVSTAVDLVETGTVRERSAALALLEGRLSQ
;
A
#
# COMPACT_ATOMS: atom_id res chain seq x y z
N MET A 1 -10.95 -11.33 -6.41
CA MET A 1 -12.35 -11.40 -6.85
C MET A 1 -12.71 -10.08 -7.50
N GLU A 2 -13.35 -10.12 -8.66
CA GLU A 2 -13.79 -8.93 -9.38
C GLU A 2 -15.21 -8.55 -9.00
N LEU A 3 -15.47 -7.25 -8.91
CA LEU A 3 -16.78 -6.70 -8.62
C LEU A 3 -17.11 -5.63 -9.66
N THR A 4 -18.38 -5.46 -10.00
CA THR A 4 -18.78 -4.27 -10.75
C THR A 4 -18.60 -3.03 -9.87
N LEU A 5 -18.36 -1.87 -10.50
CA LEU A 5 -18.28 -0.60 -9.78
C LEU A 5 -19.55 -0.30 -8.95
N LYS A 6 -20.71 -0.80 -9.39
CA LYS A 6 -21.99 -0.68 -8.66
C LYS A 6 -22.02 -1.55 -7.40
N GLU A 7 -21.55 -2.79 -7.47
CA GLU A 7 -21.42 -3.67 -6.30
C GLU A 7 -20.39 -3.14 -5.31
N ALA A 8 -19.27 -2.63 -5.80
CA ALA A 8 -18.27 -1.94 -4.99
C ALA A 8 -18.88 -0.72 -4.27
N ALA A 9 -19.68 0.09 -4.97
CA ALA A 9 -20.39 1.22 -4.37
C ALA A 9 -21.33 0.77 -3.24
N ALA A 10 -22.11 -0.29 -3.48
CA ALA A 10 -23.04 -0.85 -2.50
C ALA A 10 -22.30 -1.36 -1.24
N ARG A 11 -21.21 -2.13 -1.41
CA ARG A 11 -20.39 -2.63 -0.29
C ARG A 11 -19.71 -1.51 0.50
N LEU A 12 -19.30 -0.44 -0.17
CA LEU A 12 -18.73 0.75 0.49
C LEU A 12 -19.79 1.66 1.13
N GLY A 13 -21.08 1.41 0.88
CA GLY A 13 -22.17 2.29 1.28
C GLY A 13 -22.05 3.70 0.66
N VAL A 14 -21.54 3.80 -0.56
CA VAL A 14 -21.35 5.07 -1.30
C VAL A 14 -22.17 5.11 -2.58
N THR A 15 -22.33 6.30 -3.16
CA THR A 15 -23.00 6.44 -4.46
C THR A 15 -22.11 5.92 -5.60
N PRO A 16 -22.69 5.48 -6.74
CA PRO A 16 -21.91 5.10 -7.92
C PRO A 16 -20.95 6.19 -8.42
N ARG A 17 -21.36 7.47 -8.34
CA ARG A 17 -20.50 8.62 -8.67
C ARG A 17 -19.27 8.71 -7.74
N GLN A 18 -19.44 8.42 -6.45
CA GLN A 18 -18.33 8.39 -5.50
C GLN A 18 -17.39 7.20 -5.76
N ALA A 19 -17.92 6.02 -6.07
CA ALA A 19 -17.10 4.88 -6.48
C ALA A 19 -16.31 5.18 -7.77
N GLN A 20 -16.94 5.83 -8.75
CA GLN A 20 -16.25 6.29 -9.96
C GLN A 20 -15.15 7.32 -9.66
N ARG A 21 -15.38 8.25 -8.72
CA ARG A 21 -14.35 9.18 -8.26
C ARG A 21 -13.18 8.45 -7.59
N LEU A 22 -13.46 7.45 -6.76
CA LEU A 22 -12.42 6.61 -6.14
C LEU A 22 -11.60 5.86 -7.20
N ALA A 23 -12.27 5.34 -8.25
CA ALA A 23 -11.60 4.71 -9.37
C ALA A 23 -10.70 5.68 -10.15
N ARG A 24 -11.22 6.88 -10.45
CA ARG A 24 -10.45 7.94 -11.13
C ARG A 24 -9.25 8.43 -10.30
N SER A 25 -9.35 8.39 -8.97
CA SER A 25 -8.24 8.74 -8.09
C SER A 25 -7.27 7.59 -7.80
N GLY A 26 -7.46 6.41 -8.42
CA GLY A 26 -6.61 5.23 -8.18
C GLY A 26 -6.81 4.55 -6.82
N ARG A 27 -7.90 4.88 -6.11
CA ARG A 27 -8.25 4.29 -4.80
C ARG A 27 -9.11 3.04 -4.94
N LEU A 28 -9.75 2.88 -6.10
CA LEU A 28 -10.27 1.61 -6.59
C LEU A 28 -9.58 1.33 -7.91
N GLN A 29 -9.02 0.15 -8.08
CA GLN A 29 -8.42 -0.21 -9.35
C GLN A 29 -9.48 -0.79 -10.27
N ILE A 30 -9.51 -0.33 -11.52
CA ILE A 30 -10.25 -0.98 -12.60
C ILE A 30 -9.38 -2.10 -13.18
N VAL A 31 -9.90 -3.32 -13.19
CA VAL A 31 -9.22 -4.52 -13.71
C VAL A 31 -9.73 -4.93 -15.08
N GLY A 32 -10.92 -4.47 -15.46
CA GLY A 32 -11.48 -4.77 -16.76
C GLY A 32 -12.82 -4.11 -17.01
N HIS A 33 -13.43 -4.49 -18.12
CA HIS A 33 -14.79 -4.08 -18.47
C HIS A 33 -15.58 -5.30 -18.94
N ARG A 34 -16.85 -5.38 -18.52
CA ARG A 34 -17.84 -6.31 -19.08
C ARG A 34 -18.90 -5.48 -19.80
N GLY A 35 -18.73 -5.32 -21.12
CA GLY A 35 -19.50 -4.35 -21.90
C GLY A 35 -19.24 -2.92 -21.39
N PRO A 36 -20.27 -2.11 -21.09
CA PRO A 36 -20.09 -0.75 -20.55
C PRO A 36 -19.74 -0.72 -19.05
N VAL A 37 -19.71 -1.86 -18.37
CA VAL A 37 -19.56 -1.94 -16.91
C VAL A 37 -18.09 -2.13 -16.54
N ALA A 38 -17.53 -1.19 -15.76
CA ALA A 38 -16.19 -1.33 -15.20
C ALA A 38 -16.17 -2.36 -14.05
N LEU A 39 -15.16 -3.23 -14.09
CA LEU A 39 -14.85 -4.22 -13.06
C LEU A 39 -13.70 -3.70 -12.19
N VAL A 40 -13.79 -3.90 -10.88
CA VAL A 40 -12.82 -3.44 -9.89
C VAL A 40 -12.32 -4.60 -9.02
N ASP A 41 -11.09 -4.48 -8.55
CA ASP A 41 -10.49 -5.41 -7.59
C ASP A 41 -11.01 -5.15 -6.16
N ASP A 42 -11.34 -6.23 -5.44
CA ASP A 42 -11.80 -6.23 -4.05
C ASP A 42 -10.69 -5.81 -3.07
N THR A 43 -9.40 -5.98 -3.42
CA THR A 43 -8.30 -5.55 -2.53
C THR A 43 -8.28 -4.02 -2.31
N GLY A 44 -8.62 -3.25 -3.34
CA GLY A 44 -8.81 -1.80 -3.24
C GLY A 44 -10.06 -1.41 -2.42
N LEU A 45 -11.05 -2.30 -2.35
CA LEU A 45 -12.31 -2.06 -1.65
C LEU A 45 -12.14 -2.00 -0.13
N ALA A 46 -11.44 -2.97 0.45
CA ALA A 46 -11.18 -3.00 1.90
C ALA A 46 -10.43 -1.75 2.38
N ARG A 47 -9.48 -1.27 1.56
CA ARG A 47 -8.74 -0.03 1.80
C ARG A 47 -9.61 1.22 1.62
N ALA A 48 -10.48 1.23 0.63
CA ALA A 48 -11.43 2.33 0.44
C ALA A 48 -12.45 2.41 1.60
N ALA A 49 -12.87 1.27 2.14
CA ALA A 49 -13.76 1.19 3.29
C ALA A 49 -13.10 1.73 4.56
N SER A 50 -11.86 1.32 4.86
CA SER A 50 -11.14 1.76 6.06
C SER A 50 -10.88 3.27 6.09
N ALA A 51 -10.69 3.88 4.92
CA ALA A 51 -10.52 5.33 4.79
C ALA A 51 -11.79 6.15 5.06
N ARG A 52 -12.96 5.53 5.25
CA ARG A 52 -14.22 6.22 5.57
C ARG A 52 -14.28 6.70 7.02
N ALA A 53 -13.47 6.14 7.91
CA ALA A 53 -13.49 6.46 9.35
C ALA A 53 -12.81 7.80 9.72
N GLY A 54 -12.40 8.64 8.75
CA GLY A 54 -11.79 9.94 9.00
C GLY A 54 -10.92 10.43 7.85
N ARG A 55 -10.36 11.64 8.00
CA ARG A 55 -9.43 12.20 7.00
C ARG A 55 -8.09 11.45 7.07
N LEU A 56 -7.68 10.89 5.94
CA LEU A 56 -6.35 10.31 5.78
C LEU A 56 -5.26 11.38 5.89
N TRP A 57 -4.06 10.96 6.26
CA TRP A 57 -2.89 11.82 6.14
C TRP A 57 -2.56 12.08 4.67
N SER A 58 -2.04 13.29 4.43
CA SER A 58 -1.42 13.60 3.14
C SER A 58 -0.23 12.67 2.88
N PRO A 59 0.16 12.43 1.61
CA PRO A 59 1.32 11.58 1.30
C PRO A 59 2.58 11.97 2.08
N VAL A 60 2.91 13.27 2.14
CA VAL A 60 4.06 13.77 2.90
C VAL A 60 3.97 13.47 4.39
N THR A 61 2.79 13.63 5.01
CA THR A 61 2.59 13.32 6.44
C THR A 61 2.66 11.82 6.71
N ALA A 62 2.11 11.00 5.82
CA ALA A 62 2.17 9.54 5.95
C ALA A 62 3.60 9.02 5.85
N TRP A 63 4.38 9.50 4.88
CA TRP A 63 5.80 9.15 4.78
C TRP A 63 6.64 9.71 5.91
N ALA A 64 6.32 10.91 6.42
CA ALA A 64 6.98 11.46 7.61
C ALA A 64 6.75 10.58 8.86
N ALA A 65 5.56 10.01 9.02
CA ALA A 65 5.27 9.06 10.09
C ALA A 65 6.10 7.77 9.94
N ILE A 66 6.12 7.20 8.73
CA ILE A 66 6.88 5.99 8.41
C ILE A 66 8.37 6.21 8.66
N ASP A 67 8.96 7.31 8.17
CA ASP A 67 10.36 7.69 8.45
C ASP A 67 10.62 7.77 9.96
N SER A 68 9.77 8.51 10.69
CA SER A 68 9.94 8.72 12.13
C SER A 68 9.93 7.40 12.91
N LEU A 69 9.06 6.46 12.53
CA LEU A 69 8.98 5.14 13.18
C LEU A 69 10.11 4.20 12.72
N GLN A 70 10.67 4.42 11.52
CA GLN A 70 11.73 3.59 10.97
C GLN A 70 13.12 3.99 11.46
N SER A 71 13.42 5.28 11.56
CA SER A 71 14.74 5.81 11.92
C SER A 71 14.75 6.74 13.14
N GLY A 72 13.59 6.97 13.79
CA GLY A 72 13.46 7.89 14.93
C GLY A 72 13.36 9.37 14.53
N HIS A 73 13.52 9.71 13.25
CA HIS A 73 13.44 11.08 12.76
C HIS A 73 12.87 11.15 11.34
N THR A 74 12.41 12.35 10.93
CA THR A 74 12.02 12.62 9.55
C THR A 74 12.45 14.02 9.15
N GLY A 75 12.96 14.16 7.93
CA GLY A 75 13.26 15.46 7.32
C GLY A 75 12.10 16.04 6.53
N ARG A 76 10.96 15.33 6.42
CA ARG A 76 9.83 15.71 5.57
C ARG A 76 8.91 16.77 6.18
N LEU A 77 8.97 16.94 7.51
CA LEU A 77 8.17 17.90 8.25
C LEU A 77 9.07 18.64 9.26
N ALA A 78 8.69 19.89 9.55
CA ALA A 78 9.38 20.73 10.53
C ALA A 78 8.39 21.44 11.46
N GLY A 79 8.94 21.99 12.55
CA GLY A 79 8.22 22.88 13.48
C GLY A 79 6.92 22.28 14.02
N SER A 80 5.83 23.05 13.92
CA SER A 80 4.54 22.69 14.48
C SER A 80 3.91 21.44 13.82
N ALA A 81 4.19 21.19 12.54
CA ALA A 81 3.67 20.00 11.84
C ALA A 81 4.32 18.72 12.38
N LEU A 82 5.65 18.74 12.57
CA LEU A 82 6.38 17.62 13.16
C LEU A 82 5.98 17.37 14.62
N SER A 83 5.82 18.44 15.41
CA SER A 83 5.36 18.33 16.81
C SER A 83 3.98 17.68 16.90
N ARG A 84 3.02 18.12 16.07
CA ARG A 84 1.68 17.51 15.99
C ARG A 84 1.73 16.05 15.55
N LEU A 85 2.57 15.72 14.58
CA LEU A 85 2.74 14.34 14.14
C LEU A 85 3.24 13.45 15.28
N ARG A 86 4.32 13.85 15.97
CA ARG A 86 4.88 13.10 17.11
C ARG A 86 3.86 12.92 18.23
N HIS A 87 3.13 13.98 18.58
CA HIS A 87 2.06 13.89 19.57
C HIS A 87 0.96 12.92 19.13
N ARG A 88 0.57 12.94 17.84
CA ARG A 88 -0.43 12.02 17.31
C ARG A 88 0.06 10.57 17.32
N LEU A 89 1.32 10.30 16.96
CA LEU A 89 1.89 8.94 16.95
C LEU A 89 1.84 8.29 18.34
N ARG A 90 2.04 9.04 19.42
CA ARG A 90 1.94 8.53 20.79
C ARG A 90 0.53 8.15 21.24
N ALA A 91 -0.49 8.51 20.48
CA ALA A 91 -1.90 8.40 20.88
C ALA A 91 -2.73 7.50 19.96
N ILE A 92 -2.13 6.85 18.98
CA ILE A 92 -2.82 6.01 18.01
C ILE A 92 -2.33 4.56 18.09
N SER A 93 -3.20 3.61 17.74
CA SER A 93 -2.82 2.21 17.56
C SER A 93 -2.16 1.97 16.20
N ALA A 94 -1.58 0.79 16.02
CA ALA A 94 -1.02 0.34 14.74
C ALA A 94 -2.08 0.27 13.63
N GLU A 95 -3.30 -0.17 13.95
CA GLU A 95 -4.40 -0.21 12.99
C GLU A 95 -4.81 1.19 12.54
N GLU A 96 -4.86 2.13 13.49
CA GLU A 96 -5.15 3.52 13.17
C GLU A 96 -4.02 4.16 12.35
N LEU A 97 -2.75 3.87 12.65
CA LEU A 97 -1.59 4.28 11.87
C LEU A 97 -1.71 3.81 10.41
N VAL A 98 -1.93 2.52 10.18
CA VAL A 98 -2.08 1.95 8.83
C VAL A 98 -3.19 2.64 8.07
N ARG A 99 -4.35 2.82 8.72
CA ARG A 99 -5.48 3.53 8.15
C ARG A 99 -5.11 4.95 7.75
N LEU A 100 -4.52 5.74 8.65
CA LEU A 100 -4.13 7.14 8.36
C LEU A 100 -3.08 7.22 7.23
N CYS A 101 -2.17 6.26 7.17
CA CYS A 101 -1.15 6.11 6.13
C CYS A 101 -1.66 5.52 4.81
N ALA A 102 -2.94 5.15 4.70
CA ALA A 102 -3.54 4.68 3.44
C ALA A 102 -3.57 5.77 2.34
N GLY A 103 -3.15 7.00 2.64
CA GLY A 103 -2.95 8.07 1.66
C GLY A 103 -1.54 8.11 1.04
N ARG A 104 -0.59 7.29 1.53
CA ARG A 104 0.84 7.35 1.14
C ARG A 104 1.11 7.04 -0.34
N ALA A 105 0.30 6.18 -0.95
CA ALA A 105 0.46 5.70 -2.31
C ALA A 105 -0.86 5.14 -2.86
N SER A 106 -1.04 5.06 -4.17
CA SER A 106 -2.17 4.33 -4.79
C SER A 106 -1.78 2.87 -5.02
N LEU A 107 -2.72 1.94 -4.84
CA LEU A 107 -2.45 0.52 -5.03
C LEU A 107 -2.79 0.09 -6.46
N TRP A 108 -1.89 -0.65 -7.09
CA TRP A 108 -2.10 -1.30 -8.38
C TRP A 108 -1.72 -2.78 -8.26
N ARG A 109 -2.52 -3.66 -8.84
CA ARG A 109 -2.34 -5.10 -8.88
C ARG A 109 -2.49 -5.61 -10.31
N GLY A 110 -1.63 -6.53 -10.71
CA GLY A 110 -1.76 -7.10 -12.03
C GLY A 110 -0.68 -8.10 -12.37
N ASN A 111 -0.53 -8.34 -13.66
CA ASN A 111 0.50 -9.20 -14.20
C ASN A 111 1.44 -8.41 -15.11
N LEU A 112 2.62 -8.98 -15.33
CA LEU A 112 3.58 -8.50 -16.30
C LEU A 112 3.51 -9.41 -17.53
N THR A 113 3.43 -8.83 -18.72
CA THR A 113 3.45 -9.56 -19.99
C THR A 113 4.82 -9.50 -20.67
N ARG A 114 5.76 -8.73 -20.11
CA ARG A 114 7.11 -8.54 -20.63
C ARG A 114 8.12 -8.55 -19.49
N ARG A 115 9.35 -8.99 -19.77
CA ARG A 115 10.48 -9.05 -18.83
C ARG A 115 10.20 -10.00 -17.65
N SER A 116 11.15 -10.16 -16.74
CA SER A 116 10.97 -11.02 -15.57
C SER A 116 10.57 -10.24 -14.31
N SER A 117 9.97 -10.95 -13.35
CA SER A 117 9.72 -10.42 -12.00
C SER A 117 11.00 -9.91 -11.33
N ASP A 118 12.15 -10.56 -11.54
CA ASP A 118 13.41 -10.13 -10.94
C ASP A 118 13.92 -8.82 -11.54
N GLN A 119 13.73 -8.62 -12.85
CA GLN A 119 14.01 -7.34 -13.49
C GLN A 119 13.10 -6.24 -12.95
N LEU A 120 11.83 -6.55 -12.65
CA LEU A 120 10.92 -5.58 -12.03
C LEU A 120 11.36 -5.27 -10.60
N ARG A 121 11.74 -6.28 -9.80
CA ARG A 121 12.23 -6.09 -8.43
C ARG A 121 13.46 -5.18 -8.35
N ALA A 122 14.32 -5.22 -9.36
CA ALA A 122 15.49 -4.35 -9.46
C ALA A 122 15.16 -2.87 -9.80
N GLU A 123 13.93 -2.58 -10.24
CA GLU A 123 13.50 -1.23 -10.67
C GLU A 123 12.45 -0.61 -9.74
N ILE A 124 12.04 -1.31 -8.68
CA ILE A 124 11.08 -0.83 -7.70
C ILE A 124 11.74 -0.75 -6.33
N TYR A 125 11.15 0.01 -5.41
CA TYR A 125 11.54 -0.07 -4.00
C TYR A 125 10.83 -1.26 -3.36
N PRO A 126 11.53 -2.36 -3.01
CA PRO A 126 10.88 -3.57 -2.52
C PRO A 126 10.16 -3.33 -1.19
N SER A 127 9.00 -3.97 -1.03
CA SER A 127 8.17 -3.90 0.18
C SER A 127 7.31 -5.14 0.33
N GLY A 128 6.59 -5.25 1.44
CA GLY A 128 5.63 -6.33 1.67
C GLY A 128 6.28 -7.71 1.48
N GLN A 129 5.63 -8.59 0.72
CA GLN A 129 6.13 -9.95 0.50
C GLN A 129 7.44 -10.04 -0.27
N SER A 130 7.76 -9.07 -1.13
CA SER A 130 9.05 -9.08 -1.82
C SER A 130 10.22 -8.82 -0.88
N LEU A 131 10.01 -8.07 0.20
CA LEU A 131 11.04 -7.89 1.22
C LEU A 131 11.12 -9.09 2.18
N LEU A 132 10.02 -9.83 2.39
CA LEU A 132 10.00 -11.07 3.18
C LEU A 132 10.72 -12.26 2.52
N ALA A 133 11.07 -12.15 1.23
CA ALA A 133 11.94 -13.14 0.60
C ALA A 133 13.36 -13.14 1.17
N ASP A 134 13.79 -12.03 1.79
CA ASP A 134 15.01 -12.00 2.59
C ASP A 134 14.73 -12.62 3.98
N PRO A 135 15.37 -13.76 4.34
CA PRO A 135 15.16 -14.41 5.62
C PRO A 135 15.50 -13.52 6.82
N GLN A 136 16.45 -12.59 6.68
CA GLN A 136 16.82 -11.67 7.76
C GLN A 136 15.69 -10.68 8.04
N VAL A 137 15.08 -10.14 6.99
CA VAL A 137 13.92 -9.25 7.13
C VAL A 137 12.71 -10.00 7.68
N ALA A 138 12.45 -11.22 7.20
CA ALA A 138 11.36 -12.03 7.72
C ALA A 138 11.54 -12.32 9.22
N ALA A 139 12.77 -12.64 9.66
CA ALA A 139 13.09 -12.87 11.06
C ALA A 139 12.86 -11.63 11.95
N LEU A 140 13.13 -10.41 11.45
CA LEU A 140 12.83 -9.17 12.16
C LEU A 140 11.33 -8.95 12.42
N LEU A 141 10.47 -9.57 11.60
CA LEU A 141 9.01 -9.60 11.79
C LEU A 141 8.53 -10.84 12.56
N GLY A 142 9.42 -11.74 12.99
CA GLY A 142 9.04 -13.01 13.61
C GLY A 142 8.38 -13.99 12.63
N LEU A 143 8.68 -13.87 11.35
CA LEU A 143 8.16 -14.72 10.27
C LEU A 143 9.25 -15.66 9.76
N SER A 144 8.82 -16.78 9.20
CA SER A 144 9.70 -17.66 8.43
C SER A 144 9.81 -17.09 7.02
N GLY A 145 11.04 -16.80 6.57
CA GLY A 145 11.29 -16.43 5.19
C GLY A 145 10.82 -17.53 4.23
N GLY A 146 10.54 -17.16 2.99
CA GLY A 146 10.11 -18.09 1.96
C GLY A 146 10.18 -17.46 0.57
N PRO A 147 10.07 -18.25 -0.51
CA PRO A 147 10.06 -17.69 -1.86
C PRO A 147 8.97 -16.64 -1.98
N ALA A 148 9.31 -15.44 -2.48
CA ALA A 148 8.33 -14.39 -2.70
C ALA A 148 7.27 -14.85 -3.70
N GLY A 149 6.08 -15.17 -3.20
CA GLY A 149 4.93 -15.54 -4.02
C GLY A 149 4.41 -14.39 -4.90
N ARG A 150 4.78 -13.14 -4.59
CA ARG A 150 4.46 -11.94 -5.37
C ARG A 150 5.64 -10.98 -5.52
N THR A 151 5.60 -10.19 -6.58
CA THR A 151 6.45 -9.01 -6.75
C THR A 151 5.73 -7.80 -6.20
N GLU A 152 6.27 -7.21 -5.14
CA GLU A 152 5.62 -6.17 -4.35
C GLU A 152 6.58 -5.02 -4.04
N GLY A 153 6.14 -3.78 -4.24
CA GLY A 153 7.02 -2.64 -4.04
C GLY A 153 6.38 -1.29 -4.37
N TYR A 154 7.18 -0.25 -4.25
CA TYR A 154 6.80 1.11 -4.61
C TYR A 154 7.42 1.54 -5.94
N VAL A 155 6.68 2.39 -6.65
CA VAL A 155 7.14 3.10 -7.83
C VAL A 155 6.80 4.58 -7.66
N ASN A 156 7.70 5.48 -8.05
CA ASN A 156 7.36 6.90 -8.07
C ASN A 156 6.30 7.18 -9.14
N ALA A 157 5.34 8.05 -8.85
CA ALA A 157 4.26 8.40 -9.76
C ALA A 157 4.79 8.94 -11.10
N GLY A 158 5.93 9.66 -11.09
CA GLY A 158 6.60 10.15 -12.30
C GLY A 158 7.19 9.04 -13.18
N GLU A 159 7.49 7.87 -12.62
CA GLU A 159 8.08 6.73 -13.33
C GLU A 159 7.03 5.69 -13.75
N TRP A 160 5.84 5.75 -13.12
CA TRP A 160 4.78 4.74 -13.28
C TRP A 160 4.48 4.38 -14.74
N LYS A 161 4.25 5.37 -15.61
CA LYS A 161 3.90 5.10 -17.02
C LYS A 161 5.02 4.42 -17.80
N ARG A 162 6.28 4.77 -17.50
CA ARG A 162 7.45 4.15 -18.09
C ARG A 162 7.59 2.71 -17.60
N THR A 163 7.47 2.46 -16.31
CA THR A 163 7.48 1.11 -15.72
C THR A 163 6.35 0.26 -16.30
N GLN A 164 5.14 0.82 -16.40
CA GLN A 164 3.98 0.14 -16.98
C GLN A 164 4.25 -0.35 -18.41
N ALA A 165 4.75 0.53 -19.29
CA ALA A 165 5.04 0.19 -20.68
C ALA A 165 6.23 -0.78 -20.82
N ARG A 166 7.27 -0.62 -20.01
CA ARG A 166 8.51 -1.40 -20.06
C ARG A 166 8.29 -2.87 -19.69
N PHE A 167 7.42 -3.14 -18.72
CA PHE A 167 7.12 -4.48 -18.21
C PHE A 167 5.78 -5.06 -18.73
N GLY A 168 5.04 -4.29 -19.53
CA GLY A 168 3.73 -4.73 -20.02
C GLY A 168 2.77 -5.01 -18.85
N LEU A 169 2.68 -4.06 -17.92
CA LEU A 169 1.87 -4.21 -16.72
C LEU A 169 0.39 -4.05 -17.03
N GLU A 170 -0.34 -5.16 -16.93
CA GLU A 170 -1.77 -5.27 -17.20
C GLU A 170 -2.53 -5.54 -15.91
N ALA A 171 -3.60 -4.77 -15.71
CA ALA A 171 -4.40 -4.85 -14.50
C ALA A 171 -5.09 -6.23 -14.41
N ASP A 172 -4.96 -6.88 -13.27
CA ASP A 172 -5.55 -8.19 -13.02
C ASP A 172 -5.81 -8.33 -11.51
N ALA A 173 -7.06 -8.64 -11.13
CA ALA A 173 -7.46 -8.79 -9.74
C ALA A 173 -6.78 -9.97 -9.03
N GLU A 174 -6.26 -10.94 -9.79
CA GLU A 174 -5.55 -12.10 -9.26
C GLU A 174 -4.04 -12.01 -9.48
N GLY A 175 -3.59 -10.97 -10.17
CA GLY A 175 -2.21 -10.78 -10.56
C GLY A 175 -1.18 -10.86 -9.42
N VAL A 176 0.02 -11.32 -9.77
CA VAL A 176 1.11 -11.56 -8.82
C VAL A 176 2.03 -10.35 -8.61
N VAL A 177 1.76 -9.24 -9.29
CA VAL A 177 2.46 -7.97 -9.12
C VAL A 177 1.58 -7.01 -8.34
N LEU A 178 2.13 -6.41 -7.29
CA LEU A 178 1.44 -5.44 -6.45
C LEU A 178 2.31 -4.20 -6.25
N LEU A 179 1.94 -3.08 -6.88
CA LEU A 179 2.73 -1.85 -6.89
C LEU A 179 2.01 -0.71 -6.18
N ARG A 180 2.75 -0.01 -5.33
CA ARG A 180 2.30 1.18 -4.63
C ARG A 180 2.88 2.41 -5.31
N ILE A 181 2.02 3.17 -5.98
CA ILE A 181 2.39 4.34 -6.76
C ILE A 181 2.37 5.57 -5.83
N SER A 182 3.55 6.08 -5.47
CA SER A 182 3.72 7.18 -4.52
C SER A 182 4.08 8.49 -5.24
N THR A 183 3.49 9.60 -4.81
CA THR A 183 3.91 10.94 -5.27
C THR A 183 5.15 11.46 -4.55
N GLU A 184 5.50 10.82 -3.43
CA GLU A 184 6.69 11.09 -2.63
C GLU A 184 7.73 9.99 -2.85
N SER A 185 9.01 10.31 -2.65
CA SER A 185 10.07 9.29 -2.62
C SER A 185 9.78 8.28 -1.49
N PRO A 186 9.57 6.99 -1.78
CA PRO A 186 9.20 5.99 -0.78
C PRO A 186 10.32 5.76 0.24
N ALA A 187 9.98 5.75 1.52
CA ALA A 187 10.86 5.28 2.58
C ALA A 187 10.72 3.76 2.76
N ALA A 188 11.13 3.01 1.75
CA ALA A 188 11.08 1.55 1.78
C ALA A 188 11.94 1.01 2.93
N GLY A 189 11.41 0.02 3.65
CA GLY A 189 12.05 -0.59 4.80
C GLY A 189 11.06 -1.36 5.65
N LEU A 190 11.43 -1.65 6.89
CA LEU A 190 10.67 -2.52 7.78
C LEU A 190 9.29 -1.95 8.16
N VAL A 191 9.19 -0.65 8.43
CA VAL A 191 7.92 -0.03 8.86
C VAL A 191 6.95 0.11 7.68
N SER A 192 7.42 0.58 6.52
CA SER A 192 6.57 0.61 5.32
C SER A 192 6.15 -0.79 4.90
N THR A 193 7.04 -1.78 5.00
CA THR A 193 6.71 -3.20 4.78
C THR A 193 5.65 -3.70 5.75
N ALA A 194 5.73 -3.37 7.04
CA ALA A 194 4.68 -3.75 7.99
C ALA A 194 3.33 -3.10 7.63
N VAL A 195 3.31 -1.79 7.33
CA VAL A 195 2.08 -1.12 6.86
C VAL A 195 1.48 -1.81 5.64
N ASP A 196 2.33 -2.25 4.71
CA ASP A 196 1.94 -2.94 3.49
C ASP A 196 1.35 -4.33 3.77
N LEU A 197 2.00 -5.12 4.63
CA LEU A 197 1.55 -6.45 5.03
C LEU A 197 0.23 -6.41 5.82
N VAL A 198 -0.02 -5.33 6.58
CA VAL A 198 -1.34 -5.15 7.20
C VAL A 198 -2.43 -5.00 6.14
N GLU A 199 -2.15 -4.31 5.03
CA GLU A 199 -3.13 -4.11 3.96
C GLU A 199 -3.31 -5.34 3.06
N THR A 200 -2.24 -6.06 2.73
CA THR A 200 -2.24 -7.08 1.64
C THR A 200 -1.63 -8.44 2.00
N GLY A 201 -1.12 -8.60 3.22
CA GLY A 201 -0.52 -9.83 3.70
C GLY A 201 -1.54 -10.89 4.12
N THR A 202 -1.04 -12.09 4.38
CA THR A 202 -1.80 -13.18 5.02
C THR A 202 -2.18 -12.82 6.47
N VAL A 203 -3.07 -13.59 7.09
CA VAL A 203 -3.45 -13.40 8.51
C VAL A 203 -2.21 -13.38 9.42
N ARG A 204 -1.24 -14.28 9.17
CA ARG A 204 -0.01 -14.36 9.96
C ARG A 204 0.91 -13.16 9.70
N GLU A 205 1.10 -12.77 8.44
CA GLU A 205 1.89 -11.59 8.07
C GLU A 205 1.30 -10.30 8.65
N ARG A 206 -0.04 -10.15 8.57
CA ARG A 206 -0.76 -9.03 9.15
C ARG A 206 -0.59 -8.97 10.67
N SER A 207 -0.76 -10.09 11.37
CA SER A 207 -0.60 -10.14 12.82
C SER A 207 0.81 -9.75 13.25
N ALA A 208 1.84 -10.28 12.57
CA ALA A 208 3.24 -9.95 12.82
C ALA A 208 3.53 -8.46 12.55
N ALA A 209 3.01 -7.94 11.45
CA ALA A 209 3.17 -6.54 11.09
C ALA A 209 2.50 -5.59 12.09
N LEU A 210 1.28 -5.90 12.57
CA LEU A 210 0.62 -5.11 13.61
C LEU A 210 1.45 -5.11 14.91
N ALA A 211 1.94 -6.27 15.34
CA ALA A 211 2.78 -6.36 16.54
C ALA A 211 4.06 -5.52 16.42
N LEU A 212 4.71 -5.53 15.26
CA LEU A 212 5.88 -4.68 15.01
C LEU A 212 5.53 -3.19 15.08
N LEU A 213 4.43 -2.77 14.47
CA LEU A 213 4.01 -1.37 14.47
C LEU A 213 3.63 -0.87 15.86
N GLU A 214 2.94 -1.69 16.67
CA GLU A 214 2.65 -1.36 18.08
C GLU A 214 3.94 -1.17 18.89
N GLY A 215 4.91 -2.06 18.68
CA GLY A 215 6.23 -1.95 19.31
C GLY A 215 6.97 -0.67 18.94
N ARG A 216 6.80 -0.15 17.71
CA ARG A 216 7.39 1.13 17.27
C ARG A 216 6.64 2.36 17.76
N LEU A 217 5.33 2.26 17.97
CA LEU A 217 4.51 3.36 18.50
C LEU A 217 4.68 3.56 20.02
N SER A 218 5.13 2.52 20.72
CA SER A 218 5.33 2.52 22.18
C SER A 218 6.70 3.03 22.64
N GLN A 219 7.58 3.41 21.70
CA GLN A 219 8.93 3.98 21.96
C GLN A 219 8.89 5.50 22.05
#